data_AF-A0A927MLZ5-F1
#
_entry.id   AF-A0A927MLZ5-F1
#
_cell.length_a   1.000
_cell.length_b   1.000
_cell.length_c   1.000
_cell.angle_alpha   90.00
_cell.angle_beta   90.00
_cell.angle_gamma   90.00
#
_symmetry.space_group_name_H-M   'P 1'
#
loop_
_entity.id
_entity.type
_entity.pdbx_description
1 polymer ?
#
loop_
_entity_poly.entity_id
_entity_poly.type
_entity_poly.pdbx_seq_one_letter_code
_entity_poly.pdbx_strand_id
1 'polypeptide(L)' 'MFKPGRKEKQFSLDDRFLTFPKYIVEALQKSFAEDFFTTIFLKINEDHFSVLYSETFSRPNKPVNILVSL' A
#
# COMPACT_ATOMS: atom_id res chain seq x y z
N MET A 1 -11.69 6.06 10.93
CA MET A 1 -11.06 5.29 12.02
C MET A 1 -9.82 4.61 11.48
N PHE A 2 -8.73 4.59 12.25
CA PHE A 2 -7.57 3.79 11.92
C PHE A 2 -7.92 2.30 11.90
N LYS A 3 -7.44 1.58 10.90
CA LYS A 3 -7.49 0.12 10.84
C LYS A 3 -6.10 -0.36 10.41
N PRO A 4 -5.43 -1.19 11.22
CA PRO A 4 -4.14 -1.73 10.81
C PRO A 4 -4.31 -2.53 9.52
N GLY A 5 -3.49 -2.23 8.52
CA GLY A 5 -3.51 -2.94 7.25
C GLY A 5 -3.10 -4.39 7.46
N ARG A 6 -3.89 -5.36 6.97
CA ARG A 6 -3.37 -6.72 6.73
C ARG A 6 -2.53 -6.67 5.46
N LYS A 7 -1.28 -6.24 5.63
CA LYS A 7 -0.33 -5.87 4.55
C LYS A 7 -0.04 -6.98 3.53
N GLU A 8 -0.38 -8.22 3.87
CA GLU A 8 -0.10 -9.42 3.09
C GLU A 8 -1.16 -9.71 2.00
N LYS A 9 -2.29 -8.97 1.98
CA LYS A 9 -3.48 -9.34 1.19
C LYS A 9 -4.17 -8.20 0.44
N GLN A 10 -3.55 -7.03 0.30
CA GLN A 10 -4.21 -5.91 -0.36
C GLN A 10 -3.89 -5.88 -1.86
N PHE A 11 -4.44 -6.84 -2.61
CA PHE A 11 -4.60 -6.73 -4.06
C PHE A 11 -6.02 -6.21 -4.34
N SER A 12 -6.13 -5.11 -5.08
CA SER A 12 -7.41 -4.67 -5.64
C SER A 12 -7.72 -5.43 -6.92
N LEU A 13 -8.99 -5.54 -7.28
CA LEU A 13 -9.40 -6.16 -8.55
C LEU A 13 -8.79 -5.43 -9.77
N ASP A 14 -8.58 -4.12 -9.62
CA ASP A 14 -7.96 -3.26 -10.64
C ASP A 14 -6.46 -3.04 -10.42
N ASP A 15 -5.80 -3.90 -9.63
CA ASP A 15 -4.38 -3.75 -9.36
C ASP A 15 -3.55 -3.91 -10.65
N ARG A 16 -2.89 -2.82 -11.05
CA ARG A 16 -2.05 -2.76 -12.26
C ARG A 16 -0.91 -3.76 -12.24
N PHE A 17 -0.50 -4.21 -11.05
CA PHE A 17 0.50 -5.26 -10.92
C PHE A 17 0.07 -6.56 -11.64
N LEU A 18 -1.24 -6.86 -11.64
CA LEU A 18 -1.79 -8.04 -12.31
C LEU A 18 -1.85 -7.89 -13.84
N THR A 19 -1.80 -6.66 -14.35
CA THR A 19 -1.87 -6.36 -15.79
C THR A 19 -0.51 -6.01 -16.40
N PHE A 20 0.54 -5.89 -15.59
CA PHE A 20 1.87 -5.58 -16.11
C PHE A 20 2.46 -6.70 -16.98
N PRO A 21 3.22 -6.34 -18.03
CA PRO A 21 4.06 -7.30 -18.73
C PRO A 21 5.01 -8.02 -17.78
N LYS A 22 5.21 -9.32 -17.99
CA LYS A 22 6.04 -10.18 -17.12
C LYS A 22 7.44 -9.61 -16.86
N TYR A 23 8.07 -9.02 -17.87
CA TYR A 23 9.42 -8.45 -17.71
C TYR A 23 9.46 -7.29 -16.70
N ILE A 24 8.38 -6.50 -16.57
CA ILE A 24 8.28 -5.42 -15.58
C ILE A 24 8.13 -6.01 -14.19
N VAL A 25 7.28 -7.02 -14.04
CA VAL A 25 7.08 -7.73 -12.76
C VAL A 25 8.39 -8.34 -12.28
N GLU A 26 9.14 -9.02 -13.16
CA GLU A 26 10.43 -9.60 -12.83
C GLU A 26 11.47 -8.54 -12.47
N ALA A 27 11.49 -7.41 -13.18
CA ALA A 27 12.38 -6.30 -12.86
C ALA A 27 12.06 -5.69 -11.49
N LEU A 28 10.78 -5.54 -11.14
CA LEU A 28 10.33 -5.06 -9.83
C LEU A 28 10.72 -6.03 -8.71
N GLN A 29 10.49 -7.33 -8.89
CA GLN A 29 10.85 -8.36 -7.91
C GLN A 29 12.36 -8.46 -7.67
N LYS A 30 13.17 -8.25 -8.73
CA LYS A 30 14.64 -8.23 -8.61
C LYS A 30 15.19 -6.86 -8.18
N SER A 31 14.33 -5.85 -8.09
CA SER A 31 14.74 -4.52 -7.66
C SER A 31 14.78 -4.43 -6.14
N PHE A 32 15.36 -3.34 -5.65
CA PHE A 32 15.35 -2.96 -4.25
C PHE A 32 13.92 -2.83 -3.65
N ALA A 33 12.89 -2.69 -4.48
CA ALA A 33 11.51 -2.54 -4.00
C ALA A 33 11.03 -3.75 -3.19
N GLU A 34 11.39 -4.98 -3.58
CA GLU A 34 10.99 -6.21 -2.88
C GLU A 34 11.63 -6.28 -1.49
N ASP A 35 12.94 -6.04 -1.41
CA ASP A 35 13.68 -6.04 -0.14
C ASP A 35 13.20 -4.92 0.79
N PHE A 36 12.96 -3.72 0.24
CA PHE A 36 12.39 -2.60 1.00
C PHE A 36 11.00 -2.96 1.54
N PHE A 37 10.14 -3.53 0.71
CA PHE A 37 8.79 -3.90 1.10
C PHE A 37 8.79 -4.91 2.25
N THR A 38 9.53 -6.02 2.09
CA THR A 38 9.57 -7.12 3.05
C THR A 38 10.33 -6.78 4.34
N THR A 39 11.43 -6.05 4.24
CA THR A 39 12.34 -5.82 5.38
C THR A 39 11.99 -4.57 6.16
N ILE A 40 11.50 -3.52 5.50
CA ILE A 40 11.23 -2.22 6.10
C ILE A 40 9.74 -1.98 6.17
N PHE A 41 9.05 -1.90 5.03
CA PHE A 41 7.66 -1.45 4.96
C PHE A 41 6.70 -2.32 5.79
N LEU A 42 6.83 -3.65 5.69
CA LEU A 42 6.03 -4.59 6.49
C LEU A 42 6.27 -4.44 8.00
N LYS A 43 7.49 -4.08 8.42
CA LYS A 43 7.87 -3.96 9.84
C LYS A 43 7.54 -2.60 10.46
N ILE A 44 7.05 -1.63 9.69
CA ILE A 44 6.61 -0.34 10.23
C ILE A 44 5.41 -0.57 11.17
N ASN A 45 5.54 -0.09 12.41
CA ASN A 45 4.43 -0.02 13.35
C ASN A 45 3.43 1.06 12.92
N GLU A 46 2.31 0.64 12.31
CA GLU A 46 1.28 1.54 11.81
C GLU A 46 0.55 2.30 12.93
N ASP A 47 0.52 1.76 14.16
CA ASP A 47 -0.21 2.35 15.29
C ASP A 47 0.30 3.76 15.63
N HIS A 48 1.59 4.03 15.39
CA HIS A 48 2.19 5.35 15.59
C HIS A 48 1.56 6.42 14.69
N PHE A 49 0.96 6.02 13.57
CA PHE A 49 0.33 6.91 12.60
C PHE A 49 -1.18 6.97 12.76
N SER A 50 -1.76 6.26 13.75
CA SER A 50 -3.21 6.24 14.00
C SER A 50 -3.79 7.65 14.23
N VAL A 51 -3.03 8.56 14.85
CA VAL A 51 -3.39 9.97 15.05
C VAL A 51 -3.68 10.74 13.75
N LEU A 52 -3.18 10.26 12.61
CA LEU A 52 -3.41 10.86 11.30
C LEU A 52 -4.78 10.46 10.70
N TYR A 53 -5.51 9.54 11.35
CA TYR A 53 -6.81 9.07 10.88
C TYR A 53 -7.93 9.78 11.64
N SER A 54 -8.95 10.22 10.89
CA SER A 54 -10.17 10.76 11.50
C SER A 54 -11.00 9.62 12.09
N GLU A 55 -11.58 9.81 13.28
CA GLU A 55 -12.53 8.85 13.88
C GLU A 55 -13.88 8.86 13.15
N THR A 56 -14.24 9.96 12.50
CA THR A 56 -15.46 10.05 11.69
C THR A 56 -15.17 9.69 10.24
N PHE A 57 -16.18 9.17 9.54
CA PHE A 57 -16.11 9.00 8.09
C PHE A 57 -16.14 10.38 7.43
N SER A 58 -14.97 10.96 7.21
CA SER A 58 -14.78 12.18 6.42
C SER A 58 -14.25 11.83 5.02
N ARG A 59 -13.99 12.85 4.19
CA ARG A 59 -13.37 12.64 2.86
C ARG A 59 -12.11 11.79 3.01
N PRO A 60 -11.80 10.90 2.06
CA PRO A 60 -10.61 10.06 2.17
C PRO A 60 -9.37 10.96 2.35
N ASN A 61 -8.46 10.53 3.23
CA ASN A 61 -7.21 11.26 3.46
C ASN A 61 -6.49 11.47 2.11
N LYS A 62 -5.77 12.60 1.95
CA LYS A 62 -5.11 12.96 0.68
C LYS A 62 -4.38 11.80 -0.03
N PRO A 63 -3.63 10.93 0.66
CA PRO A 63 -2.98 9.78 0.04
C PRO A 63 -3.97 8.77 -0.57
N VAL A 64 -5.11 8.54 0.09
CA VAL A 64 -6.19 7.69 -0.43
C VAL A 64 -6.83 8.31 -1.67
N ASN A 65 -7.05 9.64 -1.68
CA ASN A 65 -7.55 10.32 -2.89
C ASN A 65 -6.59 10.18 -4.07
N ILE A 66 -5.27 10.26 -3.84
CA ILE A 66 -4.26 10.08 -4.89
C ILE A 66 -4.29 8.65 -5.42
N LEU A 67 -4.36 7.65 -4.53
CA LEU A 67 -4.43 6.23 -4.90
C LEU A 67 -5.70 5.88 -5.68
N VAL A 68 -6.85 6.50 -5.35
CA VAL A 68 -8.13 6.24 -6.05
C VAL A 68 -8.26 7.01 -7.36
N SER A 69 -7.50 8.10 -7.54
CA SER A 69 -7.53 8.93 -8.76
C SER A 69 -6.52 8.46 -9.83
N LEU A 70 -5.65 7.51 -9.50
CA LEU A 70 -4.68 6.88 -10.41
C LEU A 70 -5.25 5.56 -10.92
#